data_AF-A0AAF3ERU3-F1
#
_entry.id   AF-A0AAF3ERU3-F1
#
_cell.length_a   1.000
_cell.length_b   1.000
_cell.length_c   1.000
_cell.angle_alpha   90.00
_cell.angle_beta   90.00
_cell.angle_gamma   90.00
#
_symmetry.space_group_name_H-M   'P 1'
#
loop_
_entity.id
_entity.type
_entity.pdbx_description
1 polymer ?
#
loop_
_entity_poly.entity_id
_entity_poly.type
_entity_poly.pdbx_seq_one_letter_code
_entity_poly.pdbx_strand_id
1 'polypeptide(L)'
;MYALRAAVAVGLLAHGVYQFENDPTWWLCCPFYVSAALLSLLPFPNLFIWRLLSAFAVMGGGSFMLFLAYTFHSLDGATGLSLIEGDRLLPISVGVALITATRLAHGRHSSPLEFIKGFILTGLFFASFGCMIFSAKFFNLHQ
;
A
#
# COMPACT_ATOMS: atom_id res chain seq x y z
N MET A 1 9.73 16.82 -2.51
CA MET A 1 8.66 15.78 -2.45
C MET A 1 8.68 14.81 -3.63
N TYR A 2 8.81 15.25 -4.89
CA TYR A 2 8.84 14.34 -6.05
C TYR A 2 9.99 13.31 -6.04
N ALA A 3 11.20 13.74 -5.69
CA ALA A 3 12.37 12.84 -5.63
C ALA A 3 12.20 11.71 -4.60
N LEU A 4 11.70 12.02 -3.39
CA LEU A 4 11.41 11.03 -2.35
C LEU A 4 10.33 10.05 -2.83
N ARG A 5 9.25 10.55 -3.44
CA ARG A 5 8.17 9.71 -3.97
C ARG A 5 8.69 8.74 -5.04
N ALA A 6 9.50 9.25 -5.96
CA ALA A 6 10.11 8.45 -7.02
C ALA A 6 11.08 7.41 -6.45
N ALA A 7 11.91 7.78 -5.47
CA ALA A 7 12.83 6.85 -4.82
C ALA A 7 12.09 5.70 -4.12
N VAL A 8 11.04 6.01 -3.34
CA VAL A 8 10.20 5.00 -2.67
C VAL A 8 9.48 4.11 -3.69
N ALA A 9 8.93 4.69 -4.76
CA ALA A 9 8.28 3.92 -5.81
C ALA A 9 9.25 2.98 -6.53
N VAL A 10 10.42 3.46 -6.92
CA VAL A 10 11.45 2.65 -7.57
C VAL A 10 11.94 1.54 -6.63
N GLY A 11 12.10 1.84 -5.34
CA GLY A 11 12.42 0.83 -4.32
C GLY A 11 11.36 -0.27 -4.23
N LEU A 12 10.07 0.10 -4.23
CA LEU A 12 8.96 -0.88 -4.26
C LEU A 12 8.94 -1.71 -5.56
N LEU A 13 9.26 -1.10 -6.70
CA LEU A 13 9.35 -1.84 -7.97
C LEU A 13 10.52 -2.82 -7.97
N ALA A 14 11.69 -2.39 -7.50
CA ALA A 14 12.86 -3.27 -7.36
C ALA A 14 12.56 -4.43 -6.39
N HIS A 15 11.88 -4.14 -5.27
CA HIS A 15 11.42 -5.17 -4.35
C HIS A 15 10.39 -6.12 -4.99
N GLY A 16 9.50 -5.61 -5.84
CA GLY A 16 8.55 -6.40 -6.61
C GLY A 16 9.20 -7.37 -7.59
N VAL A 17 10.24 -6.90 -8.30
CA VAL A 17 11.05 -7.76 -9.18
C VAL A 17 11.78 -8.81 -8.38
N TYR A 18 12.37 -8.43 -7.24
CA TYR A 18 13.04 -9.38 -6.35
C TYR A 18 12.07 -10.46 -5.82
N GLN A 19 10.86 -10.08 -5.38
CA GLN A 19 9.86 -11.05 -4.93
C GLN A 19 9.38 -11.96 -6.08
N PHE A 20 9.22 -11.41 -7.29
CA PHE A 20 8.81 -12.20 -8.46
C PHE A 20 9.77 -13.36 -8.75
N GLU A 21 11.08 -13.14 -8.55
CA GLU A 21 12.11 -14.16 -8.80
C GLU A 21 12.28 -15.16 -7.65
N ASN A 22 12.09 -14.70 -6.40
CA ASN A 22 12.49 -15.47 -5.21
C ASN A 22 11.33 -16.07 -4.40
N ASP A 23 10.08 -15.70 -4.68
CA ASP A 23 8.93 -16.08 -3.86
C ASP A 23 7.79 -16.70 -4.69
N PRO A 24 7.41 -17.97 -4.50
CA PRO A 24 6.32 -18.59 -5.26
C PRO A 24 4.95 -17.96 -5.02
N THR A 25 4.81 -17.18 -3.95
CA THR A 25 3.56 -16.50 -3.55
C THR A 25 3.59 -15.00 -3.85
N TRP A 26 4.53 -14.54 -4.69
CA TRP A 26 4.66 -13.14 -5.11
C TRP A 26 3.33 -12.56 -5.61
N TRP A 27 2.55 -13.36 -6.34
CA TRP A 27 1.30 -12.97 -6.99
C TRP A 27 0.22 -12.47 -6.02
N LEU A 28 0.34 -12.78 -4.72
CA LEU A 28 -0.63 -12.43 -3.70
C LEU A 28 -0.46 -10.97 -3.21
N CYS A 29 0.78 -10.51 -3.03
CA CYS A 29 1.08 -9.18 -2.49
C CYS A 29 1.60 -8.20 -3.57
N CYS A 30 2.41 -8.70 -4.50
CA CYS A 30 3.12 -7.91 -5.50
C CYS A 30 2.21 -7.03 -6.38
N PRO A 31 1.07 -7.53 -6.90
CA PRO A 31 0.20 -6.71 -7.74
C PRO A 31 -0.29 -5.43 -7.04
N PHE A 32 -0.50 -5.45 -5.72
CA PHE A 32 -1.03 -4.31 -4.99
C PHE A 32 0.00 -3.20 -4.83
N TYR A 33 1.22 -3.50 -4.35
CA TYR A 33 2.22 -2.46 -4.12
C TYR A 33 2.96 -2.05 -5.41
N VAL A 34 3.15 -2.96 -6.37
CA VAL A 34 3.76 -2.63 -7.68
C VAL A 34 2.84 -1.74 -8.49
N SER A 35 1.53 -2.05 -8.56
CA SER A 35 0.59 -1.17 -9.28
C SER A 35 0.50 0.21 -8.61
N ALA A 36 0.48 0.28 -7.28
CA ALA A 36 0.51 1.54 -6.54
C ALA A 36 1.81 2.34 -6.81
N ALA A 37 2.96 1.67 -6.88
CA ALA A 37 4.25 2.28 -7.23
C ALA A 37 4.29 2.80 -8.67
N LEU A 38 3.83 2.02 -9.65
CA LEU A 38 3.74 2.45 -11.06
C LEU A 38 2.82 3.66 -11.23
N LEU A 39 1.63 3.61 -10.64
CA LEU A 39 0.65 4.69 -10.74
C LEU A 39 1.07 5.97 -10.02
N SER A 40 1.93 5.86 -8.99
CA SER A 40 2.49 7.02 -8.29
C SER A 40 3.73 7.63 -8.96
N LEU A 41 4.48 6.86 -9.76
CA LEU A 41 5.54 7.38 -10.63
C LEU A 41 4.97 8.17 -11.80
N LEU A 42 3.87 7.70 -12.37
CA LEU A 42 3.26 8.26 -13.57
C LEU A 42 1.86 8.83 -13.28
N PRO A 43 1.75 9.97 -12.54
CA PRO A 43 0.46 10.56 -12.23
C PRO A 43 -0.13 11.25 -13.47
N PHE A 44 -1.14 10.64 -14.07
CA PHE A 44 -1.91 11.23 -15.17
C PHE A 44 -3.36 11.49 -14.74
N PRO A 45 -3.62 12.53 -13.93
CA PRO A 45 -4.96 12.78 -13.36
C PRO A 45 -6.04 13.06 -14.41
N ASN A 46 -5.64 13.50 -15.62
CA ASN A 46 -6.56 13.76 -16.72
C ASN A 46 -7.01 12.47 -17.44
N LEU A 47 -6.26 11.37 -17.30
CA LEU A 47 -6.60 10.11 -17.95
C LEU A 47 -7.60 9.32 -17.11
N PHE A 48 -8.75 8.99 -17.69
CA PHE A 48 -9.79 8.18 -17.04
C PHE A 48 -9.24 6.84 -16.55
N ILE A 49 -8.44 6.16 -17.38
CA ILE A 49 -7.83 4.86 -17.05
C ILE A 49 -6.96 4.96 -15.80
N TRP A 50 -6.12 6.00 -15.69
CA TRP A 50 -5.30 6.21 -14.50
C TRP A 50 -6.15 6.46 -13.25
N ARG A 51 -7.24 7.24 -13.36
CA ARG A 51 -8.16 7.50 -12.23
C ARG A 51 -8.84 6.23 -11.74
N LEU A 52 -9.19 5.33 -12.66
CA LEU A 52 -9.83 4.06 -12.38
C LEU A 52 -8.84 3.06 -11.77
N LEU A 53 -7.68 2.85 -12.41
CA LEU A 53 -6.63 1.98 -11.89
C LEU A 53 -6.12 2.42 -10.51
N SER A 54 -5.91 3.73 -10.32
CA SER A 54 -5.52 4.26 -9.01
C SER A 54 -6.64 4.13 -7.97
N ALA A 55 -7.90 3.98 -8.37
CA ALA A 55 -9.00 3.75 -7.43
C ALA A 55 -9.00 2.30 -6.98
N PHE A 56 -8.82 1.37 -7.91
CA PHE A 56 -8.64 -0.04 -7.61
C PHE A 56 -7.38 -0.28 -6.77
N ALA A 57 -6.26 0.37 -7.08
CA ALA A 57 -5.03 0.22 -6.28
C ALA A 57 -5.22 0.74 -4.84
N VAL A 58 -5.90 1.88 -4.66
CA VAL A 58 -6.19 2.42 -3.32
C VAL A 58 -7.19 1.56 -2.55
N MET A 59 -8.34 1.24 -3.14
CA MET A 59 -9.42 0.53 -2.46
C MET A 59 -9.08 -0.95 -2.28
N GLY A 60 -8.53 -1.58 -3.31
CA GLY A 60 -8.07 -2.97 -3.28
C GLY A 60 -6.87 -3.12 -2.37
N GLY A 61 -5.82 -2.32 -2.57
CA GLY A 61 -4.62 -2.35 -1.72
C GLY A 61 -4.94 -1.98 -0.28
N GLY A 62 -5.77 -0.96 -0.04
CA GLY A 62 -6.18 -0.53 1.29
C GLY A 62 -7.05 -1.56 2.02
N SER A 63 -8.04 -2.15 1.35
CA SER A 63 -8.85 -3.23 1.93
C SER A 63 -7.99 -4.45 2.23
N PHE A 64 -7.10 -4.83 1.31
CA PHE A 64 -6.21 -5.97 1.48
C PHE A 64 -5.20 -5.75 2.62
N MET A 65 -4.64 -4.54 2.73
CA MET A 65 -3.78 -4.11 3.83
C MET A 65 -4.51 -4.23 5.17
N LEU A 66 -5.72 -3.69 5.29
CA LEU A 66 -6.50 -3.75 6.52
C LEU A 66 -6.90 -5.18 6.88
N PHE A 67 -7.26 -5.98 5.88
CA PHE A 67 -7.55 -7.40 6.06
C PHE A 67 -6.34 -8.14 6.64
N LEU A 68 -5.16 -7.99 6.04
CA LEU A 68 -3.93 -8.60 6.56
C LEU A 68 -3.58 -8.12 7.96
N ALA A 69 -3.67 -6.81 8.21
CA ALA A 69 -3.42 -6.25 9.53
C ALA A 69 -4.37 -6.83 10.59
N TYR A 70 -5.66 -6.96 10.27
CA TYR A 70 -6.65 -7.57 11.15
C TYR A 70 -6.39 -9.07 11.37
N THR A 71 -6.09 -9.82 10.32
CA THR A 71 -5.78 -11.24 10.40
C THR A 71 -4.56 -11.48 11.27
N PHE A 72 -3.46 -10.76 11.03
CA PHE A 72 -2.24 -10.90 11.82
C PHE A 72 -2.45 -10.47 13.27
N HIS A 73 -3.20 -9.39 13.52
CA HIS A 73 -3.54 -8.99 14.88
C HIS A 73 -4.38 -10.04 15.61
N SER A 74 -5.29 -10.72 14.91
CA SER A 74 -6.12 -11.78 15.50
C SER A 74 -5.35 -13.07 15.79
N LEU A 75 -4.27 -13.30 15.03
CA LEU A 75 -3.36 -14.43 15.19
C LEU A 75 -2.21 -14.15 16.17
N ASP A 76 -1.99 -12.89 16.54
CA ASP A 76 -0.99 -12.41 17.52
C ASP A 76 -1.36 -12.95 18.92
N GLY A 77 -0.98 -14.19 19.19
CA GLY A 77 -1.35 -14.94 20.41
C GLY A 77 -1.67 -16.42 20.18
N ALA A 78 -1.84 -16.85 18.92
CA ALA A 78 -1.99 -18.26 18.59
C ALA A 78 -0.64 -18.98 18.64
N THR A 79 -0.52 -20.00 19.50
CA THR A 79 0.70 -20.80 19.61
C THR A 79 0.87 -21.70 18.38
N GLY A 80 2.04 -21.65 17.75
CA GLY A 80 2.43 -22.57 16.66
C GLY A 80 2.27 -22.03 15.22
N LEU A 81 1.78 -20.79 15.03
CA LEU A 81 1.86 -20.12 13.73
C LEU A 81 3.05 -19.16 13.69
N SER A 82 3.99 -19.38 12.77
CA SER A 82 5.03 -18.40 12.43
C SER A 82 4.44 -17.37 11.47
N LEU A 83 4.23 -16.12 11.91
CA LEU A 83 3.72 -15.03 11.06
C LEU A 83 4.82 -14.43 10.17
N ILE A 84 5.55 -15.27 9.43
CA ILE A 84 6.62 -14.84 8.52
C ILE A 84 6.05 -13.98 7.38
N GLU A 85 4.79 -14.19 7.02
CA GLU A 85 4.06 -13.41 6.03
C GLU A 85 3.73 -11.98 6.50
N GLY A 86 3.88 -11.69 7.80
CA GLY A 86 3.69 -10.37 8.40
C GLY A 86 4.58 -9.29 7.78
N ASP A 87 5.79 -9.67 7.34
CA ASP A 87 6.75 -8.77 6.69
C ASP A 87 6.24 -8.22 5.36
N ARG A 88 5.31 -8.93 4.70
CA ARG A 88 4.69 -8.49 3.44
C ARG A 88 3.68 -7.37 3.63
N LEU A 89 3.25 -7.09 4.86
CA LEU A 89 2.38 -5.96 5.17
C LEU A 89 3.07 -4.61 4.93
N LEU A 90 4.39 -4.55 5.14
CA LEU A 90 5.18 -3.34 4.96
C LEU A 90 5.16 -2.82 3.52
N PRO A 91 5.55 -3.59 2.48
CA PRO A 91 5.53 -3.09 1.11
C PRO A 91 4.11 -2.70 0.64
N ILE A 92 3.07 -3.43 1.09
CA ILE A 92 1.67 -3.08 0.78
C ILE A 92 1.29 -1.74 1.41
N SER A 93 1.54 -1.57 2.71
CA SER A 93 1.22 -0.32 3.41
C SER A 93 1.97 0.88 2.83
N VAL A 94 3.25 0.71 2.43
CA VAL A 94 4.02 1.75 1.73
C VAL A 94 3.40 2.06 0.37
N GLY A 95 3.02 1.05 -0.40
CA GLY A 95 2.33 1.23 -1.67
C GLY A 95 1.04 2.03 -1.51
N VAL A 96 0.19 1.65 -0.55
CA VAL A 96 -1.08 2.34 -0.25
C VAL A 96 -0.85 3.79 0.19
N ALA A 97 0.11 4.04 1.09
CA ALA A 97 0.48 5.39 1.53
C ALA A 97 0.91 6.26 0.32
N LEU A 98 1.70 5.68 -0.57
CA LEU A 98 2.26 6.37 -1.73
C LEU A 98 1.18 6.77 -2.74
N ILE A 99 0.29 5.85 -3.09
CA ILE A 99 -0.78 6.12 -4.05
C ILE A 99 -1.85 7.05 -3.46
N THR A 100 -2.20 6.90 -2.18
CA THR A 100 -3.13 7.81 -1.49
C THR A 100 -2.56 9.23 -1.41
N ALA A 101 -1.29 9.40 -1.03
CA ALA A 101 -0.61 10.69 -1.04
C ALA A 101 -0.56 11.30 -2.45
N THR A 102 -0.28 10.49 -3.48
CA THR A 102 -0.27 10.95 -4.87
C THR A 102 -1.63 11.47 -5.30
N ARG A 103 -2.71 10.77 -4.93
CA ARG A 103 -4.08 11.18 -5.26
C ARG A 103 -4.52 12.41 -4.49
N LEU A 104 -4.15 12.53 -3.21
CA LEU A 104 -4.42 13.72 -2.40
C LEU A 104 -3.73 14.95 -2.98
N ALA A 105 -2.46 14.82 -3.40
CA ALA A 105 -1.70 15.92 -3.99
C ALA A 105 -2.28 16.46 -5.32
N HIS A 106 -3.03 15.64 -6.05
CA HIS A 106 -3.67 16.03 -7.32
C HIS A 106 -5.20 16.19 -7.21
N GLY A 107 -5.76 16.07 -6.00
CA GLY A 107 -7.19 16.22 -5.77
C GLY A 107 -7.63 17.69 -5.86
N ARG A 108 -8.76 17.95 -6.52
CA ARG A 108 -9.43 19.26 -6.49
C ARG A 108 -10.68 19.14 -5.61
N HIS A 109 -10.80 19.99 -4.60
CA HIS A 109 -11.95 20.01 -3.69
C HIS A 109 -12.96 21.06 -4.15
N SER A 110 -13.77 20.72 -5.16
CA SER A 110 -14.80 21.62 -5.68
C SER A 110 -16.23 21.12 -5.46
N SER A 111 -16.41 19.90 -4.93
CA SER A 111 -17.73 19.30 -4.69
C SER A 111 -17.77 18.50 -3.38
N PRO A 112 -18.96 18.31 -2.77
CA PRO A 112 -19.10 17.53 -1.54
C PRO A 112 -18.67 16.05 -1.70
N LEU A 113 -18.82 15.47 -2.90
CA LEU A 113 -18.33 14.11 -3.18
C LEU A 113 -16.80 14.03 -3.16
N GLU A 114 -16.12 15.06 -3.66
CA GLU A 114 -14.64 15.13 -3.60
C GLU A 114 -14.15 15.34 -2.16
N PHE A 115 -14.96 15.92 -1.28
CA PHE A 115 -14.67 15.99 0.15
C PHE A 115 -14.72 14.61 0.82
N ILE A 116 -15.79 13.83 0.58
CA ILE A 116 -15.91 12.44 1.09
C ILE A 116 -14.73 11.59 0.62
N LYS A 117 -14.38 11.69 -0.66
CA LYS A 117 -13.23 10.99 -1.23
C LYS A 117 -11.91 11.43 -0.57
N GLY A 118 -11.71 12.73 -0.34
CA GLY A 118 -10.56 13.23 0.39
C GLY A 118 -10.46 12.66 1.80
N PHE A 119 -11.60 12.56 2.51
CA PHE A 119 -11.67 11.97 3.85
C PHE A 119 -11.28 10.48 3.84
N ILE A 120 -11.82 9.69 2.90
CA ILE A 120 -11.45 8.27 2.75
C ILE A 120 -9.96 8.11 2.45
N LEU A 121 -9.42 8.91 1.52
CA LEU A 121 -7.99 8.85 1.16
C LEU A 121 -7.09 9.22 2.34
N THR A 122 -7.49 10.21 3.13
CA THR A 122 -6.76 10.63 4.33
C THR A 122 -6.82 9.56 5.41
N GLY A 123 -7.97 8.95 5.63
CA GLY A 123 -8.14 7.82 6.55
C GLY A 123 -7.26 6.64 6.17
N LEU A 124 -7.24 6.25 4.89
CA LEU A 124 -6.36 5.18 4.38
C LEU A 124 -4.88 5.53 4.51
N PHE A 125 -4.51 6.80 4.28
CA PHE A 125 -3.15 7.26 4.49
C PHE A 125 -2.73 7.05 5.95
N PHE A 126 -3.50 7.53 6.94
CA PHE A 126 -3.16 7.30 8.36
C PHE A 126 -3.20 5.82 8.75
N ALA A 127 -4.17 5.05 8.26
CA ALA A 127 -4.24 3.61 8.50
C ALA A 127 -2.99 2.89 7.95
N SER A 128 -2.46 3.33 6.80
CA SER A 128 -1.24 2.76 6.24
C SER A 128 -0.02 3.02 7.12
N PHE A 129 0.12 4.20 7.74
CA PHE A 129 1.16 4.45 8.74
C PHE A 129 1.01 3.54 9.97
N GLY A 130 -0.23 3.36 10.46
CA GLY A 130 -0.51 2.41 11.54
C GLY A 130 -0.07 0.99 11.18
N CYS A 131 -0.36 0.54 9.96
CA CYS A 131 0.05 -0.77 9.46
C CYS A 131 1.57 -0.90 9.30
N MET A 132 2.28 0.17 8.90
CA MET A 132 3.75 0.17 8.87
C MET A 132 4.34 -0.03 10.27
N ILE A 133 3.84 0.72 11.25
CA ILE A 133 4.30 0.59 12.65
C ILE A 133 3.99 -0.81 13.18
N PHE A 134 2.79 -1.33 12.89
CA PHE A 134 2.41 -2.69 13.26
C PHE A 134 3.31 -3.74 12.60
N SER A 135 3.66 -3.55 11.31
CA SER A 135 4.55 -4.47 10.60
C SER A 135 5.95 -4.57 11.20
N ALA A 136 6.44 -3.50 11.85
CA ALA A 136 7.75 -3.50 12.51
C ALA A 136 7.87 -4.55 13.63
N LYS A 137 6.74 -5.01 14.20
CA LYS A 137 6.74 -6.11 15.17
C LYS A 137 7.20 -7.44 14.55
N PHE A 138 6.87 -7.69 13.29
CA PHE A 138 7.21 -8.94 12.61
C PHE A 138 8.68 -9.00 12.19
N PHE A 139 9.28 -7.85 11.82
CA PHE A 139 10.70 -7.77 11.52
C PHE A 139 11.60 -8.05 12.74
N ASN A 140 11.16 -7.67 13.95
CA ASN A 140 11.92 -7.90 15.18
C ASN A 140 11.85 -9.35 15.68
N LEU A 141 10.96 -10.19 15.15
CA LEU A 141 10.87 -11.61 15.51
C LEU A 141 11.85 -12.50 14.72
N HIS A 142 12.61 -11.90 13.79
CA HIS A 142 13.62 -12.56 12.96
C HIS A 142 15.08 -12.37 13.44
N GLN A 143 15.31 -11.76 14.61
CA GLN A 143 16.60 -11.74 15.32
C GLN A 143 16.60 -12.73 16.48
#